data_AF-A0A511CH87-F1
#
_entry.id   AF-A0A511CH87-F1
#
_cell.length_a   1.000
_cell.length_b   1.000
_cell.length_c   1.000
_cell.angle_alpha   90.00
_cell.angle_beta   90.00
_cell.angle_gamma   90.00
#
_symmetry.space_group_name_H-M   'P 1'
#
loop_
_entity.id
_entity.type
_entity.pdbx_description
1 polymer ?
#
loop_
_entity_poly.entity_id
_entity_poly.type
_entity_poly.pdbx_seq_one_letter_code
_entity_poly.pdbx_strand_id
1 'polypeptide(L)'
;MKEKYSNITFKILILIPIASILFAVDLFILPQKQINDQITEYSEIIVSHRGKFSTHTSKELLGYKYYTQKGYEFAVSKTFIKENGITLSISYIFQNISNVKTINKEYSEELMSGLNGACFYIAIGLLITSIISLFLLKFNSTLSENGFQNIILSNAFLTIIFFYLLLIYN
;
A
#
# COMPACT_ATOMS: atom_id res chain seq x y z
N MET A 1 26.49 -12.42 -13.83
CA MET A 1 25.14 -12.51 -13.22
C MET A 1 24.09 -11.98 -14.18
N LYS A 2 24.32 -10.83 -14.82
CA LYS A 2 23.42 -10.22 -15.82
C LYS A 2 23.00 -11.19 -16.93
N GLU A 3 23.93 -11.80 -17.66
CA GLU A 3 23.60 -12.66 -18.83
C GLU A 3 22.69 -13.85 -18.46
N LYS A 4 22.86 -14.41 -17.26
CA LYS A 4 22.08 -15.54 -16.78
C LYS A 4 20.67 -15.14 -16.31
N TYR A 5 20.53 -13.99 -15.65
CA TYR A 5 19.29 -13.62 -14.95
C TYR A 5 18.50 -12.49 -15.60
N SER A 6 19.06 -11.75 -16.57
CA SER A 6 18.42 -10.58 -17.18
C SER A 6 17.05 -10.88 -17.76
N ASN A 7 16.90 -12.00 -18.49
CA ASN A 7 15.61 -12.43 -19.04
C ASN A 7 14.58 -12.77 -17.95
N ILE A 8 15.03 -13.35 -16.84
CA ILE A 8 14.14 -13.69 -15.71
C ILE A 8 13.74 -12.41 -14.98
N THR A 9 14.69 -11.52 -14.68
CA THR A 9 14.43 -10.22 -14.07
C THR A 9 13.46 -9.38 -14.90
N PHE A 10 13.63 -9.37 -16.23
CA PHE A 10 12.70 -8.68 -17.14
C PHE A 10 11.27 -9.24 -17.01
N LYS A 11 11.11 -10.56 -17.03
CA LYS A 11 9.80 -11.22 -16.88
C LYS A 11 9.16 -10.97 -15.52
N ILE A 12 9.94 -10.88 -14.44
CA ILE A 12 9.40 -10.58 -13.11
C ILE A 12 8.97 -9.11 -13.05
N LEU A 13 9.80 -8.19 -13.53
CA LEU A 13 9.50 -6.76 -13.48
C LEU A 13 8.26 -6.37 -14.28
N ILE A 14 7.95 -7.08 -15.37
CA ILE A 14 6.73 -6.82 -16.17
C ILE A 14 5.44 -7.12 -15.41
N LEU A 15 5.48 -7.95 -14.37
CA LEU A 15 4.29 -8.25 -13.56
C LEU A 15 3.83 -7.04 -12.76
N ILE A 16 4.76 -6.15 -12.37
CA ILE A 16 4.46 -4.94 -11.61
C ILE A 16 3.52 -4.00 -12.38
N PRO A 17 3.84 -3.52 -13.60
CA PRO A 17 2.94 -2.65 -14.35
C PRO A 17 1.63 -3.34 -14.73
N ILE A 18 1.64 -4.65 -15.00
CA ILE A 18 0.39 -5.41 -15.26
C ILE A 18 -0.51 -5.37 -14.02
N ALA A 19 0.03 -5.67 -12.83
CA ALA A 19 -0.73 -5.61 -11.58
C ALA A 19 -1.23 -4.19 -11.28
N SER A 20 -0.40 -3.15 -11.53
CA SER A 20 -0.81 -1.76 -11.37
C SER A 20 -1.95 -1.36 -12.31
N ILE A 21 -1.95 -1.84 -13.56
CA ILE A 21 -3.06 -1.60 -14.50
C ILE A 21 -4.33 -2.29 -14.00
N LEU A 22 -4.26 -3.56 -13.61
CA LEU A 22 -5.42 -4.28 -13.08
C LEU A 22 -6.02 -3.56 -11.87
N PHE A 23 -5.16 -3.07 -10.97
CA PHE A 23 -5.59 -2.29 -9.82
C PHE A 23 -6.25 -0.96 -10.22
N ALA A 24 -5.65 -0.22 -11.15
CA ALA A 24 -6.23 1.03 -11.63
C ALA A 24 -7.60 0.83 -12.30
N VAL A 25 -7.75 -0.25 -13.07
CA VAL A 25 -9.04 -0.64 -13.66
C VAL A 25 -10.07 -0.92 -12.57
N ASP A 26 -9.70 -1.70 -11.55
CA ASP A 26 -10.62 -2.03 -10.45
C ASP A 26 -11.06 -0.81 -9.64
N LEU A 27 -10.16 0.14 -9.42
CA LEU A 27 -10.44 1.29 -8.54
C LEU A 27 -11.16 2.42 -9.27
N PHE A 28 -10.78 2.71 -10.52
CA PHE A 28 -11.26 3.88 -11.26
C PHE A 28 -12.28 3.58 -12.37
N ILE A 29 -12.29 2.36 -12.91
CA ILE A 29 -13.17 2.01 -14.04
C ILE A 29 -14.37 1.17 -13.57
N LEU A 30 -14.13 0.20 -12.69
CA LEU A 30 -15.20 -0.68 -12.21
C LEU A 30 -16.09 0.02 -11.16
N PRO A 31 -17.38 -0.35 -11.09
CA PRO A 31 -18.29 0.23 -10.12
C PRO A 31 -17.91 -0.22 -8.70
N GLN A 32 -17.84 0.75 -7.78
CA GLN A 32 -17.59 0.48 -6.38
C GLN A 32 -18.86 0.03 -5.66
N LYS A 33 -18.75 -1.01 -4.84
CA LYS A 33 -19.85 -1.51 -4.02
C LYS A 33 -19.97 -0.69 -2.75
N GLN A 34 -21.12 -0.09 -2.51
CA GLN A 34 -21.41 0.59 -1.24
C GLN A 34 -22.04 -0.40 -0.25
N ILE A 35 -21.48 -0.46 0.95
CA ILE A 35 -21.93 -1.35 2.02
C ILE A 35 -22.10 -0.53 3.30
N ASN A 36 -23.30 -0.54 3.86
CA ASN A 36 -23.53 -0.04 5.21
C ASN A 36 -23.11 -1.11 6.22
N ASP A 37 -22.36 -0.71 7.24
CA ASP A 37 -21.83 -1.60 8.27
C ASP A 37 -21.71 -0.86 9.62
N GLN A 38 -21.35 -1.61 10.67
CA GLN A 38 -21.10 -1.07 11.99
C GLN A 38 -19.69 -1.41 12.47
N ILE A 39 -18.99 -0.41 13.03
CA ILE A 39 -17.75 -0.60 13.77
C ILE A 39 -18.08 -1.33 15.06
N THR A 40 -17.43 -2.47 15.28
CA THR A 40 -17.56 -3.27 16.50
C THR A 40 -16.41 -3.02 17.46
N GLU A 41 -15.19 -2.89 16.93
CA GLU A 41 -13.98 -2.76 17.71
C GLU A 41 -12.99 -1.80 17.02
N TYR A 42 -12.09 -1.24 17.81
CA TYR A 42 -10.96 -0.48 17.31
C TYR A 42 -9.71 -0.74 18.14
N SER A 43 -8.54 -0.53 17.51
CA SER A 43 -7.24 -0.59 18.16
C SER A 43 -6.39 0.60 17.74
N GLU A 44 -5.66 1.18 18.69
CA GLU A 44 -4.74 2.29 18.43
C GLU A 44 -3.45 1.78 17.76
N ILE A 45 -3.06 2.43 16.67
CA ILE A 45 -1.77 2.20 16.00
C ILE A 45 -0.76 3.14 16.64
N ILE A 46 0.02 2.63 17.60
CA ILE A 46 1.03 3.39 18.34
C ILE A 46 2.43 2.91 17.96
N VAL A 47 3.33 3.83 17.64
CA VAL A 47 4.76 3.53 17.46
C VAL A 47 5.56 4.06 18.64
N SER A 48 6.20 3.13 19.35
CA SER A 48 7.13 3.46 20.43
C SER A 48 8.51 3.77 19.85
N HIS A 49 8.98 4.99 20.11
CA HIS A 49 10.32 5.42 19.74
C HIS A 49 11.19 5.39 20.99
N ARG A 50 12.27 4.61 20.94
CA ARG A 50 13.32 4.63 21.95
C ARG A 50 14.64 4.98 21.29
N GLY A 51 15.14 6.18 21.56
CA GLY A 51 16.47 6.57 21.12
C GLY A 51 17.53 5.64 21.70
N LYS A 52 18.59 5.36 20.93
CA LYS A 52 19.68 4.43 21.29
C LYS A 52 20.32 4.71 22.67
N PHE A 53 20.22 5.94 23.15
CA PHE A 53 20.74 6.40 24.44
C PHE A 53 19.67 6.99 25.38
N SER A 54 18.38 6.81 25.06
CA SER A 54 17.27 7.32 25.86
C SER A 54 16.73 6.25 26.82
N THR A 55 16.53 6.64 28.08
CA THR A 55 15.75 5.89 29.08
C THR A 55 14.25 6.12 28.91
N HIS A 56 13.85 7.20 28.24
CA HIS A 56 12.46 7.52 27.95
C HIS A 56 12.01 6.93 26.60
N THR A 57 10.85 6.27 26.63
CA THR A 57 10.16 5.77 25.44
C THR A 57 9.04 6.77 25.12
N SER A 58 9.13 7.45 23.99
CA SER A 58 8.01 8.25 23.50
C SER A 58 7.05 7.36 22.71
N LYS A 59 5.76 7.57 22.89
CA LYS A 59 4.70 6.89 22.13
C LYS A 59 4.06 7.91 21.21
N GLU A 60 4.01 7.61 19.93
CA GLU A 60 3.30 8.42 18.94
C GLU A 60 2.10 7.64 18.42
N LEU A 61 0.90 8.24 18.49
CA LEU A 61 -0.31 7.69 17.90
C LEU A 61 -0.34 8.03 16.41
N LEU A 62 -0.26 7.02 15.55
CA LEU A 62 -0.35 7.18 14.10
C LEU A 62 -1.80 7.16 13.60
N GLY A 63 -2.66 6.38 14.24
CA GLY A 63 -4.06 6.25 13.83
C GLY A 63 -4.79 5.16 14.58
N TYR A 64 -5.94 4.77 14.02
CA TYR A 64 -6.82 3.75 14.59
C TYR A 64 -7.13 2.72 13.50
N LYS A 65 -6.98 1.43 13.86
CA LYS A 65 -7.47 0.31 13.06
C LYS A 65 -8.86 -0.07 13.58
N TYR A 66 -9.81 -0.22 12.68
CA TYR A 66 -11.22 -0.51 12.97
C TYR A 66 -11.60 -1.87 12.40
N TYR A 67 -12.47 -2.56 13.13
CA TYR A 67 -13.04 -3.84 12.76
C TYR A 67 -14.56 -3.69 12.69
N THR A 68 -15.17 -4.27 11.67
CA THR A 68 -16.62 -4.14 11.44
C THR A 68 -17.38 -5.44 11.65
N GLN A 69 -18.69 -5.33 11.84
CA GLN A 69 -19.57 -6.47 12.04
C GLN A 69 -19.56 -7.45 10.87
N LYS A 70 -19.43 -6.97 9.62
CA LYS A 70 -19.33 -7.83 8.43
C LYS A 70 -17.91 -8.33 8.15
N GLY A 71 -16.97 -8.11 9.07
CA GLY A 71 -15.60 -8.63 9.00
C GLY A 71 -14.67 -7.81 8.10
N TYR A 72 -14.96 -6.53 7.86
CA TYR A 72 -14.03 -5.64 7.17
C TYR A 72 -13.07 -4.99 8.17
N GLU A 73 -11.85 -4.74 7.70
CA GLU A 73 -10.80 -4.07 8.47
C GLU A 73 -10.30 -2.85 7.70
N PHE A 74 -10.15 -1.72 8.38
CA PHE A 74 -9.56 -0.52 7.79
C PHE A 74 -8.86 0.33 8.84
N ALA A 75 -7.93 1.17 8.39
CA ALA A 75 -7.17 2.06 9.27
C ALA A 75 -7.36 3.52 8.85
N VAL A 76 -7.50 4.41 9.83
CA VAL A 76 -7.63 5.86 9.62
C VAL A 76 -6.55 6.59 10.41
N SER A 77 -5.89 7.54 9.76
CA SER A 77 -4.85 8.38 10.36
C SER A 77 -5.44 9.38 11.34
N LYS A 78 -4.90 9.40 12.56
CA LYS A 78 -5.09 10.41 13.64
C LYS A 78 -6.51 10.70 14.13
N THR A 79 -7.55 10.61 13.31
CA THR A 79 -8.93 10.92 13.66
C THR A 79 -9.64 9.69 14.18
N PHE A 80 -10.22 9.84 15.36
CA PHE A 80 -11.10 8.83 15.94
C PHE A 80 -12.51 8.96 15.37
N ILE A 81 -13.06 7.87 14.85
CA ILE A 81 -14.45 7.77 14.40
C ILE A 81 -15.29 7.45 15.63
N LYS A 82 -16.17 8.38 16.02
CA LYS A 82 -17.04 8.21 17.19
C LYS A 82 -18.30 7.43 16.86
N GLU A 83 -18.77 7.53 15.63
CA GLU A 83 -19.99 6.89 15.17
C GLU A 83 -19.75 5.43 14.81
N ASN A 84 -20.61 4.54 15.32
CA ASN A 84 -20.51 3.12 14.97
C ASN A 84 -20.98 2.88 13.53
N GLY A 85 -21.99 3.61 13.06
CA GLY A 85 -22.58 3.42 11.73
C GLY A 85 -21.72 4.03 10.63
N ILE A 86 -21.23 3.18 9.72
CA ILE A 86 -20.38 3.58 8.59
C ILE A 86 -20.92 3.04 7.27
N THR A 87 -20.57 3.72 6.18
CA THR A 87 -20.69 3.23 4.82
C THR A 87 -19.30 3.09 4.23
N LEU A 88 -19.00 1.90 3.74
CA LEU A 88 -17.77 1.56 3.03
C LEU A 88 -18.02 1.56 1.53
N SER A 89 -17.10 2.13 0.75
CA SER A 89 -17.00 1.86 -0.68
C SER A 89 -15.86 0.88 -0.91
N ILE A 90 -16.16 -0.20 -1.62
CA ILE A 90 -15.22 -1.32 -1.80
C ILE A 90 -15.06 -1.59 -3.30
N SER A 91 -13.81 -1.76 -3.75
CA SER A 91 -13.50 -2.14 -5.12
C SER A 91 -13.97 -3.57 -5.43
N TYR A 92 -14.18 -3.90 -6.70
CA TYR A 92 -14.89 -5.13 -7.06
C TYR A 92 -13.97 -6.36 -7.05
N ILE A 93 -12.77 -6.23 -7.63
CA ILE A 93 -11.80 -7.31 -7.82
C ILE A 93 -10.95 -7.49 -6.56
N PHE A 94 -10.30 -6.42 -6.12
CA PHE A 94 -9.35 -6.47 -5.01
C PHE A 94 -9.99 -6.26 -3.64
N GLN A 95 -11.30 -5.97 -3.60
CA GLN A 95 -12.04 -5.68 -2.37
C GLN A 95 -11.38 -4.61 -1.50
N ASN A 96 -10.69 -3.65 -2.15
CA ASN A 96 -9.99 -2.58 -1.46
C ASN A 96 -11.01 -1.54 -0.99
N ILE A 97 -10.94 -1.15 0.29
CA ILE A 97 -11.76 -0.08 0.84
C ILE A 97 -11.21 1.25 0.31
N SER A 98 -11.97 1.91 -0.56
CA SER A 98 -11.60 3.18 -1.20
C SER A 98 -12.16 4.39 -0.45
N ASN A 99 -13.24 4.20 0.31
CA ASN A 99 -13.94 5.27 1.00
C ASN A 99 -14.56 4.74 2.29
N VAL A 100 -14.44 5.51 3.37
CA VAL A 100 -15.17 5.31 4.62
C VAL A 100 -15.90 6.61 4.91
N LYS A 101 -17.22 6.55 5.09
CA LYS A 101 -18.01 7.69 5.52
C LYS A 101 -18.93 7.32 6.67
N THR A 102 -19.18 8.29 7.54
CA THR A 102 -20.26 8.26 8.52
C THR A 102 -21.40 9.14 8.01
N ILE A 103 -22.46 9.29 8.80
CA ILE A 103 -23.54 10.25 8.51
C ILE A 103 -23.01 11.70 8.46
N ASN A 104 -21.98 12.01 9.27
CA ASN A 104 -21.54 13.38 9.51
C ASN A 104 -20.26 13.76 8.76
N LYS A 105 -19.39 12.78 8.46
CA LYS A 105 -18.05 13.03 7.93
C LYS A 105 -17.57 11.91 7.00
N GLU A 106 -16.85 12.30 5.95
CA GLU A 106 -16.11 11.40 5.08
C GLU A 106 -14.62 11.33 5.50
N TYR A 107 -14.06 10.12 5.51
CA TYR A 107 -12.72 9.80 6.00
C TYR A 107 -11.79 9.25 4.90
N SER A 108 -12.19 9.33 3.63
CA SER A 108 -11.44 8.79 2.48
C SER A 108 -9.99 9.30 2.41
N GLU A 109 -9.77 10.58 2.70
CA GLU A 109 -8.42 11.19 2.66
C GLU A 109 -7.55 10.78 3.85
N GLU A 110 -8.17 10.31 4.93
CA GLU A 110 -7.49 9.89 6.16
C GLU A 110 -7.23 8.38 6.17
N LEU A 111 -7.65 7.66 5.13
CA LEU A 111 -7.59 6.20 5.04
C LEU A 111 -6.15 5.73 4.79
N MET A 112 -5.64 4.88 5.68
CA MET A 112 -4.27 4.37 5.66
C MET A 112 -4.17 2.92 5.19
N SER A 113 -5.29 2.19 5.21
CA SER A 113 -5.36 0.79 4.83
C SER A 113 -5.49 0.58 3.32
N GLY A 114 -5.18 -0.63 2.90
CA GLY A 114 -5.27 -1.09 1.52
C GLY A 114 -4.18 -0.48 0.66
N LEU A 115 -4.58 -0.05 -0.53
CA LEU A 115 -3.74 0.69 -1.46
C LEU A 115 -3.96 2.21 -1.36
N ASN A 116 -4.22 2.70 -0.15
CA ASN A 116 -4.30 4.12 0.18
C ASN A 116 -3.07 4.57 0.99
N GLY A 117 -2.96 5.87 1.27
CA GLY A 117 -1.90 6.43 2.11
C GLY A 117 -0.48 6.02 1.68
N ALA A 118 0.33 5.55 2.63
CA ALA A 118 1.74 5.19 2.39
C ALA A 118 1.91 4.05 1.37
N CYS A 119 1.02 3.04 1.38
CA CYS A 119 1.06 1.93 0.44
C CYS A 119 0.90 2.41 -1.01
N PHE A 120 0.01 3.39 -1.24
CA PHE A 120 -0.19 3.98 -2.56
C PHE A 120 1.08 4.63 -3.12
N TYR A 121 1.73 5.48 -2.32
CA TYR A 121 2.94 6.18 -2.74
C TYR A 121 4.10 5.22 -3.01
N ILE A 122 4.26 4.19 -2.19
CA ILE A 122 5.27 3.15 -2.43
C ILE A 122 4.94 2.33 -3.68
N ALA A 123 3.66 2.02 -3.94
CA ALA A 123 3.25 1.34 -5.17
C ALA A 123 3.56 2.17 -6.43
N ILE A 124 3.33 3.50 -6.39
CA ILE A 124 3.74 4.40 -7.48
C ILE A 124 5.26 4.40 -7.66
N GLY A 125 6.02 4.49 -6.58
CA GLY A 125 7.48 4.42 -6.64
C GLY A 125 7.98 3.10 -7.24
N LEU A 126 7.37 1.98 -6.85
CA LEU A 126 7.67 0.65 -7.40
C LEU A 126 7.32 0.56 -8.90
N LEU A 127 6.19 1.15 -9.31
CA LEU A 127 5.80 1.20 -10.72
C LEU A 127 6.81 1.99 -11.56
N ILE A 128 7.16 3.20 -11.13
CA ILE A 128 8.11 4.07 -11.84
C ILE A 128 9.48 3.40 -11.94
N THR A 129 10.00 2.89 -10.82
CA THR A 129 11.31 2.23 -10.79
C THR A 129 11.33 0.95 -11.63
N SER A 130 10.25 0.17 -11.64
CA SER A 130 10.12 -1.00 -12.51
C SER A 130 10.09 -0.62 -13.99
N ILE A 131 9.32 0.41 -14.38
CA ILE A 131 9.27 0.89 -15.77
C ILE A 131 10.67 1.33 -16.22
N ILE A 132 11.35 2.18 -15.46
CA ILE A 132 12.72 2.62 -15.77
C ILE A 132 13.65 1.41 -15.91
N SER A 133 13.54 0.45 -14.99
CA SER A 133 14.32 -0.78 -15.01
C SER A 133 14.09 -1.62 -16.28
N LEU A 134 12.84 -1.77 -16.72
CA LEU A 134 12.48 -2.47 -17.95
C LEU A 134 13.06 -1.77 -19.19
N PHE A 135 13.00 -0.44 -19.24
CA PHE A 135 13.62 0.34 -20.32
C PHE A 135 15.13 0.13 -20.35
N LEU A 136 15.81 0.20 -19.19
CA LEU A 136 17.25 -0.04 -19.10
C LEU A 136 17.62 -1.46 -19.53
N LEU A 137 16.89 -2.49 -19.08
CA LEU A 137 17.16 -3.88 -19.46
C LEU A 137 16.98 -4.12 -20.96
N LYS A 138 16.00 -3.48 -21.60
CA LYS A 138 15.66 -3.70 -23.01
C LYS A 138 16.50 -2.88 -23.97
N PHE A 139 16.76 -1.62 -23.65
CA PHE A 139 17.33 -0.67 -24.61
C PHE A 139 18.78 -0.27 -24.30
N ASN A 140 19.29 -0.54 -23.09
CA ASN A 140 20.67 -0.21 -22.74
C ASN A 140 21.60 -1.40 -22.94
N SER A 141 22.16 -1.53 -24.15
CA SER A 141 23.13 -2.58 -24.50
C SER A 141 24.42 -2.52 -23.67
N THR A 142 24.78 -1.34 -23.13
CA THR A 142 25.99 -1.12 -22.33
C THR A 142 25.73 -1.16 -20.81
N LEU A 143 24.56 -1.66 -20.37
CA LEU A 143 24.24 -1.81 -18.96
C LEU A 143 25.31 -2.63 -18.22
N SER A 144 25.98 -2.02 -17.26
CA SER A 144 27.01 -2.67 -16.45
C SER A 144 26.42 -3.70 -15.48
N GLU A 145 27.27 -4.60 -14.96
CA GLU A 145 26.86 -5.57 -13.93
C GLU A 145 26.33 -4.88 -12.67
N ASN A 146 26.98 -3.79 -12.25
CA ASN A 146 26.54 -2.97 -11.11
C ASN A 146 25.18 -2.32 -11.39
N GLY A 147 24.95 -1.83 -12.60
CA GLY A 147 23.65 -1.29 -13.00
C GLY A 147 22.54 -2.34 -12.94
N PHE A 148 22.83 -3.57 -13.38
CA PHE A 148 21.91 -4.70 -13.27
C PHE A 148 21.59 -5.07 -11.82
N GLN A 149 22.58 -5.08 -10.93
CA GLN A 149 22.37 -5.35 -9.50
C GLN A 149 21.54 -4.24 -8.83
N ASN A 150 21.78 -2.98 -9.17
CA ASN A 150 20.99 -1.85 -8.64
C ASN A 150 19.52 -1.93 -9.04
N ILE A 151 19.21 -2.38 -10.27
CA ILE A 151 17.83 -2.65 -10.71
C ILE A 151 17.18 -3.67 -9.78
N ILE A 152 17.84 -4.80 -9.53
CA ILE A 152 17.29 -5.86 -8.66
C ILE A 152 17.10 -5.32 -7.24
N LEU A 153 18.12 -4.68 -6.67
CA LEU A 153 18.12 -4.23 -5.29
C LEU A 153 17.04 -3.16 -5.05
N SER A 154 16.93 -2.17 -5.94
CA SER A 154 15.96 -1.09 -5.81
C SER A 154 14.52 -1.60 -5.86
N ASN A 155 14.19 -2.45 -6.83
CA ASN A 155 12.84 -3.00 -6.96
C ASN A 155 12.53 -3.97 -5.80
N ALA A 156 13.49 -4.80 -5.38
CA ALA A 156 13.31 -5.71 -4.25
C ALA A 156 13.09 -4.94 -2.94
N PHE A 157 13.88 -3.90 -2.69
CA PHE A 157 13.75 -3.05 -1.51
C PHE A 157 12.37 -2.39 -1.43
N LEU A 158 11.91 -1.77 -2.52
CA LEU A 158 10.57 -1.17 -2.58
C LEU A 158 9.46 -2.21 -2.42
N THR A 159 9.62 -3.40 -3.00
CA THR A 159 8.66 -4.51 -2.84
C THR A 159 8.56 -4.96 -1.38
N ILE A 160 9.70 -5.09 -0.68
CA ILE A 160 9.73 -5.47 0.74
C ILE A 160 9.04 -4.39 1.59
N ILE A 161 9.34 -3.11 1.36
CA ILE A 161 8.68 -2.01 2.07
C ILE A 161 7.18 -2.03 1.81
N PHE A 162 6.76 -2.24 0.55
CA PHE A 162 5.36 -2.29 0.18
C PHE A 162 4.60 -3.36 0.97
N PHE A 163 5.10 -4.60 0.99
CA PHE A 163 4.46 -5.68 1.74
C PHE A 163 4.50 -5.47 3.25
N TYR A 164 5.57 -4.87 3.78
CA TYR A 164 5.68 -4.53 5.19
C TYR A 164 4.60 -3.51 5.61
N LEU A 165 4.39 -2.45 4.81
CA LEU A 165 3.33 -1.47 5.08
C LEU A 165 1.93 -2.09 4.94
N LEU A 166 1.75 -2.97 3.96
CA LEU A 166 0.50 -3.68 3.75
C LEU A 166 0.14 -4.53 4.98
N LEU A 167 1.12 -5.19 5.61
CA LEU A 167 0.93 -5.98 6.83
C LEU A 167 0.63 -5.13 8.08
N ILE A 168 1.10 -3.88 8.12
CA ILE A 168 0.84 -2.99 9.27
C ILE A 168 -0.57 -2.39 9.18
N TYR A 169 -0.97 -1.98 7.98
CA TYR A 169 -2.19 -1.18 7.79
C TYR A 169 -3.40 -2.01 7.35
N ASN A 170 -3.22 -3.28 6.98
CA ASN A 170 -4.29 -4.26 6.75
C ASN A 170 -4.17 -5.41 7.74
#